data_AF-A0A5N6Z3L6-F1
#
_entry.id   AF-A0A5N6Z3L6-F1
#
_cell.length_a   1.000
_cell.length_b   1.000
_cell.length_c   1.000
_cell.angle_alpha   90.00
_cell.angle_beta   90.00
_cell.angle_gamma   90.00
#
_symmetry.space_group_name_H-M   'P 1'
#
loop_
_entity.id
_entity.type
_entity.pdbx_description
1 polymer ?
#
loop_
_entity_poly.entity_id
_entity_poly.type
_entity_poly.pdbx_seq_one_letter_code
_entity_poly.pdbx_strand_id
1 'polypeptide(L)'
;MDPNSYFKQRDEMEKAYEELQDIKDRQAKEKETRKSLRKIYLEILKKEDPDNIYIPFNTIKKYLLAFFTADTDYDDDVSLKELEDLAQPSTKEDVQDLRDFFKYTDLSGDGKLDVAELFIMGLIHGSREEQYKNAKKID
;
A
#
# COMPACT_ATOMS: atom_id res chain seq x y z
N MET A 1 -44.35 5.03 30.16
CA MET A 1 -43.30 5.38 29.19
C MET A 1 -43.84 6.47 28.29
N ASP A 2 -43.08 7.53 28.07
CA ASP A 2 -43.45 8.58 27.10
C ASP A 2 -43.37 7.98 25.67
N PRO A 3 -44.46 7.96 24.90
CA PRO A 3 -44.46 7.47 23.52
C PRO A 3 -43.40 8.15 22.65
N ASN A 4 -43.12 9.45 22.86
CA ASN A 4 -42.07 10.17 22.13
C ASN A 4 -40.67 9.64 22.44
N SER A 5 -40.43 9.14 23.66
CA SER A 5 -39.16 8.53 24.03
C SER A 5 -38.94 7.18 23.34
N TYR A 6 -40.01 6.44 23.04
CA TYR A 6 -39.93 5.14 22.36
C TYR A 6 -39.59 5.31 20.88
N PHE A 7 -40.25 6.25 20.18
CA PHE A 7 -39.96 6.52 18.77
C PHE A 7 -38.54 7.03 18.56
N LYS A 8 -38.05 7.93 19.43
CA LYS A 8 -36.67 8.42 19.38
C LYS A 8 -35.64 7.29 19.54
N GLN A 9 -35.83 6.39 20.51
CA GLN A 9 -34.95 5.25 20.72
C GLN A 9 -34.95 4.28 19.52
N ARG A 10 -36.09 4.10 18.87
CA ARG A 10 -36.19 3.28 17.65
C ARG A 10 -35.39 3.89 16.50
N ASP A 11 -35.52 5.19 16.25
CA ASP A 11 -34.79 5.86 15.17
C ASP A 11 -33.26 5.84 15.42
N GLU A 12 -32.83 5.99 16.67
CA GLU A 12 -31.42 5.87 17.08
C GLU A 12 -30.89 4.44 16.87
N MET A 13 -31.68 3.42 17.22
CA MET A 13 -31.34 2.02 16.94
C MET A 13 -31.24 1.71 15.45
N GLU A 14 -32.16 2.22 14.63
CA GLU A 14 -32.17 1.98 13.18
C GLU A 14 -30.91 2.55 12.52
N LYS A 15 -30.51 3.77 12.89
CA LYS A 15 -29.22 4.37 12.46
C LYS A 15 -28.02 3.53 12.90
N ALA A 16 -28.00 3.08 14.15
CA ALA A 16 -26.91 2.24 14.65
C ALA A 16 -26.82 0.90 13.89
N TYR A 17 -27.95 0.31 13.49
CA TYR A 17 -27.97 -0.89 12.65
C TYR A 17 -27.42 -0.63 11.25
N GLU A 18 -27.79 0.48 10.63
CA GLU A 18 -27.25 0.88 9.32
C GLU A 18 -25.73 1.11 9.39
N GLU A 19 -25.24 1.83 10.40
CA GLU A 19 -23.80 2.04 10.63
C GLU A 19 -23.06 0.71 10.86
N LEU A 20 -23.62 -0.19 11.66
CA LEU A 20 -23.03 -1.51 11.90
C LEU A 20 -22.98 -2.35 10.62
N GLN A 21 -23.97 -2.23 9.75
CA GLN A 21 -23.99 -2.95 8.48
C GLN A 21 -22.90 -2.40 7.54
N ASP A 22 -22.78 -1.08 7.41
CA ASP A 22 -21.74 -0.44 6.61
C ASP A 22 -20.32 -0.81 7.09
N ILE A 23 -20.09 -0.84 8.41
CA ILE A 23 -18.81 -1.29 8.97
C ILE A 23 -18.50 -2.74 8.57
N LYS A 24 -19.48 -3.64 8.66
CA LYS A 24 -19.29 -5.04 8.27
C LYS A 24 -19.00 -5.19 6.78
N ASP A 25 -19.69 -4.42 5.95
CA ASP A 25 -19.51 -4.45 4.50
C ASP A 25 -18.12 -3.92 4.11
N ARG A 26 -17.65 -2.84 4.76
CA ARG A 26 -16.27 -2.34 4.61
C ARG A 26 -15.23 -3.39 5.02
N GLN A 27 -15.38 -4.00 6.19
CA GLN A 27 -14.48 -5.06 6.66
C GLN A 27 -14.46 -6.28 5.74
N ALA A 28 -15.62 -6.66 5.19
CA ALA A 28 -15.71 -7.76 4.23
C ALA A 28 -14.96 -7.42 2.93
N LYS A 29 -15.14 -6.20 2.42
CA LYS A 29 -14.44 -5.71 1.23
C LYS A 29 -12.92 -5.68 1.44
N GLU A 30 -12.45 -5.10 2.55
CA GLU A 30 -11.02 -5.09 2.91
C GLU A 30 -10.43 -6.50 2.99
N LYS A 31 -11.17 -7.44 3.57
CA LYS A 31 -10.74 -8.84 3.66
C LYS A 31 -10.61 -9.50 2.28
N GLU A 32 -11.55 -9.23 1.36
CA GLU A 32 -11.47 -9.75 -0.01
C GLU A 32 -10.35 -9.08 -0.83
N THR A 33 -10.13 -7.77 -0.64
CA THR A 33 -8.97 -7.06 -1.20
C THR A 33 -7.67 -7.71 -0.73
N ARG A 34 -7.48 -7.88 0.59
CA ARG A 34 -6.28 -8.53 1.17
C ARG A 34 -6.06 -9.94 0.66
N LYS A 35 -7.12 -10.74 0.49
CA LYS A 35 -7.03 -12.08 -0.12
C LYS A 35 -6.57 -12.02 -1.57
N SER A 36 -7.04 -11.04 -2.34
CA SER A 36 -6.68 -10.87 -3.75
C SER A 36 -5.24 -10.41 -3.89
N LEU A 37 -4.82 -9.40 -3.13
CA LEU A 37 -3.43 -8.93 -3.05
C LEU A 37 -2.48 -10.06 -2.67
N ARG A 38 -2.83 -10.86 -1.65
CA ARG A 38 -2.01 -12.00 -1.23
C ARG A 38 -1.76 -13.00 -2.37
N LYS A 39 -2.74 -13.24 -3.25
CA LYS A 39 -2.56 -14.13 -4.41
C LYS A 39 -1.52 -13.55 -5.36
N ILE A 40 -1.64 -12.26 -5.69
CA ILE A 40 -0.71 -11.53 -6.58
C ILE A 40 0.70 -11.55 -5.99
N TYR A 41 0.86 -11.23 -4.70
CA TYR A 41 2.14 -11.26 -4.02
C TYR A 41 2.80 -12.63 -4.07
N LEU A 42 2.04 -13.70 -3.84
CA LEU A 42 2.57 -15.06 -3.91
C LEU A 42 2.99 -15.44 -5.33
N GLU A 43 2.30 -14.97 -6.37
CA GLU A 43 2.71 -15.20 -7.76
C GLU A 43 4.03 -14.49 -8.09
N ILE A 44 4.18 -13.22 -7.66
CA ILE A 44 5.42 -12.47 -7.82
C ILE A 44 6.56 -13.19 -7.08
N LEU A 45 6.38 -13.52 -5.80
CA LEU A 45 7.45 -14.10 -4.97
C LEU A 45 7.85 -15.52 -5.40
N LYS A 46 6.98 -16.27 -6.06
CA LYS A 46 7.28 -17.63 -6.56
C LYS A 46 8.04 -17.64 -7.89
N LYS A 47 8.02 -16.55 -8.64
CA LYS A 47 8.76 -16.46 -9.90
C LYS A 47 10.25 -16.54 -9.60
N GLU A 48 10.93 -17.46 -10.26
CA GLU A 48 12.39 -17.63 -10.13
C GLU A 48 13.13 -16.46 -10.78
N ASP A 49 14.19 -16.01 -10.12
CA ASP A 49 15.14 -15.02 -10.63
C ASP A 49 16.45 -15.74 -11.02
N PRO A 50 17.29 -15.17 -11.89
CA PRO A 50 18.59 -15.76 -12.20
C PRO A 50 19.45 -15.90 -10.94
N ASP A 51 20.16 -17.03 -10.81
CA ASP A 51 20.97 -17.38 -9.63
C ASP A 51 22.07 -16.36 -9.30
N ASN A 52 22.44 -15.52 -10.27
CA ASN A 52 23.50 -14.54 -10.14
C ASN A 52 23.02 -13.13 -9.83
N ILE A 53 21.73 -12.97 -9.53
CA ILE A 53 21.11 -11.70 -9.13
C ILE A 53 20.95 -11.66 -7.61
N TYR A 54 21.43 -10.58 -7.00
CA TYR A 54 21.18 -10.32 -5.57
C TYR A 54 20.83 -8.85 -5.34
N ILE A 55 19.90 -8.64 -4.41
CA ILE A 55 19.60 -7.31 -3.88
C ILE A 55 20.57 -7.04 -2.72
N PRO A 56 21.42 -6.01 -2.79
CA PRO A 56 22.29 -5.67 -1.68
C PRO A 56 21.50 -5.38 -0.40
N PHE A 57 21.98 -5.83 0.75
CA PHE A 57 21.34 -5.55 2.03
C PHE A 57 21.12 -4.04 2.29
N ASN A 58 22.05 -3.21 1.83
CA ASN A 58 21.90 -1.75 1.91
C ASN A 58 20.75 -1.21 1.04
N THR A 59 20.37 -1.88 -0.04
CA THR A 59 19.18 -1.52 -0.83
C THR A 59 17.91 -1.78 -0.01
N ILE A 60 17.80 -2.95 0.62
CA ILE A 60 16.69 -3.28 1.52
C ILE A 60 16.57 -2.24 2.64
N LYS A 61 17.71 -1.87 3.27
CA LYS A 61 17.73 -0.83 4.30
C LYS A 61 17.26 0.54 3.81
N LYS A 62 17.57 0.91 2.57
CA LYS A 62 17.13 2.19 1.99
C LYS A 62 15.61 2.23 1.82
N TYR A 63 15.00 1.13 1.34
CA TYR A 63 13.54 1.04 1.20
C TYR A 63 12.85 1.11 2.58
N LEU A 64 13.35 0.36 3.57
CA LEU A 64 12.82 0.45 4.94
C LEU A 64 12.96 1.85 5.51
N LEU A 65 14.14 2.46 5.37
CA LEU A 65 14.37 3.82 5.87
C LEU A 65 13.45 4.83 5.19
N ALA A 66 13.28 4.74 3.87
CA ALA A 66 12.37 5.62 3.13
C ALA A 66 10.92 5.47 3.62
N PHE A 67 10.43 4.24 3.78
CA PHE A 67 9.09 3.96 4.30
C PHE A 67 8.85 4.64 5.66
N PHE A 68 9.66 4.29 6.66
CA PHE A 68 9.50 4.81 8.03
C PHE A 68 9.86 6.29 8.19
N THR A 69 10.49 6.92 7.19
CA THR A 69 10.73 8.37 7.19
C THR A 69 9.60 9.11 6.49
N ALA A 70 8.95 8.51 5.50
CA ALA A 70 7.83 9.09 4.76
C ALA A 70 6.54 9.06 5.58
N ASP A 71 6.26 7.97 6.29
CA ASP A 71 5.09 7.84 7.18
C ASP A 71 5.19 8.85 8.34
N THR A 72 4.57 10.01 8.15
CA THR A 72 4.66 11.16 9.06
C THR A 72 3.44 11.28 9.97
N ASP A 73 2.32 10.70 9.57
CA ASP A 73 1.11 10.64 10.39
C ASP A 73 0.96 9.35 11.20
N TYR A 74 1.90 8.40 11.03
CA TYR A 74 2.05 7.16 11.79
C TYR A 74 0.86 6.22 11.61
N ASP A 75 0.33 6.14 10.39
CA ASP A 75 -0.80 5.28 10.06
C ASP A 75 -0.41 3.92 9.47
N ASP A 76 0.90 3.60 9.51
CA ASP A 76 1.53 2.37 9.01
C ASP A 76 1.45 2.19 7.47
N ASP A 77 1.02 3.23 6.76
CA ASP A 77 0.98 3.30 5.31
C ASP A 77 1.66 4.60 4.83
N VAL A 78 1.98 4.68 3.53
CA VAL A 78 2.61 5.88 2.96
C VAL A 78 1.77 6.45 1.84
N SER A 79 1.26 7.67 2.02
CA SER A 79 0.51 8.38 0.99
C SER A 79 1.42 9.00 -0.09
N LEU A 80 0.83 9.34 -1.25
CA LEU A 80 1.57 10.06 -2.30
C LEU A 80 2.13 11.39 -1.80
N LYS A 81 1.37 12.08 -0.95
CA LYS A 81 1.78 13.37 -0.38
C LYS A 81 3.02 13.21 0.50
N GLU A 82 3.05 12.20 1.34
CA GLU A 82 4.19 11.90 2.21
C GLU A 82 5.45 11.53 1.41
N LEU A 83 5.28 10.79 0.33
CA LEU A 83 6.38 10.51 -0.60
C LEU A 83 6.87 11.77 -1.31
N GLU A 84 5.96 12.65 -1.77
CA GLU A 84 6.32 13.94 -2.38
C GLU A 84 7.08 14.82 -1.36
N ASP A 85 6.62 14.87 -0.11
CA ASP A 85 7.21 15.67 0.96
C ASP A 85 8.61 15.13 1.39
N LEU A 86 8.81 13.80 1.36
CA LEU A 86 10.13 13.17 1.59
C LEU A 86 11.08 13.35 0.41
N ALA A 87 10.62 13.06 -0.82
CA ALA A 87 11.47 13.04 -2.01
C ALA A 87 11.86 14.44 -2.50
N GLN A 88 11.07 15.47 -2.15
CA GLN A 88 11.25 16.86 -2.55
C GLN A 88 11.60 16.99 -4.05
N PRO A 89 10.77 16.43 -4.95
CA PRO A 89 11.03 16.45 -6.38
C PRO A 89 11.17 17.89 -6.88
N SER A 90 12.19 18.13 -7.70
CA SER A 90 12.61 19.50 -8.08
C SER A 90 12.17 19.87 -9.49
N THR A 91 11.92 18.87 -10.33
CA THR A 91 11.47 19.03 -11.71
C THR A 91 10.06 18.47 -11.92
N LYS A 92 9.40 18.87 -13.01
CA LYS A 92 8.11 18.27 -13.40
C LYS A 92 8.23 16.78 -13.75
N GLU A 93 9.40 16.37 -14.24
CA GLU A 93 9.70 14.97 -14.58
C GLU A 93 9.82 14.16 -13.29
N ASP A 94 10.57 14.64 -12.29
CA ASP A 94 10.69 14.00 -10.97
C ASP A 94 9.32 13.77 -10.32
N VAL A 95 8.43 14.78 -10.38
CA VAL A 95 7.06 14.70 -9.85
C VAL A 95 6.26 13.63 -10.59
N GLN A 96 6.38 13.58 -11.91
CA GLN A 96 5.63 12.63 -12.73
C GLN A 96 6.13 11.19 -12.50
N ASP A 97 7.44 10.98 -12.46
CA ASP A 97 8.06 9.69 -12.17
C ASP A 97 7.63 9.17 -10.80
N LEU A 98 7.59 10.02 -9.77
CA LEU A 98 7.14 9.64 -8.44
C LEU A 98 5.66 9.22 -8.42
N ARG A 99 4.81 9.93 -9.17
CA ARG A 99 3.38 9.61 -9.28
C ARG A 99 3.13 8.32 -10.06
N ASP A 100 3.89 8.10 -11.13
CA ASP A 100 3.80 6.89 -11.92
C ASP A 100 4.29 5.68 -11.12
N PHE A 101 5.38 5.83 -10.36
CA PHE A 101 5.83 4.83 -9.39
C PHE A 101 4.75 4.54 -8.34
N PHE A 102 4.15 5.58 -7.74
CA PHE A 102 3.11 5.43 -6.73
C PHE A 102 1.92 4.63 -7.29
N LYS A 103 1.39 5.08 -8.43
CA LYS A 103 0.26 4.44 -9.10
C LYS A 103 0.54 3.00 -9.54
N TYR A 104 1.78 2.72 -9.93
CA TYR A 104 2.21 1.37 -10.28
C TYR A 104 2.27 0.45 -9.04
N THR A 105 2.61 1.00 -7.88
CA THR A 105 2.89 0.25 -6.66
C THR A 105 1.65 0.04 -5.79
N ASP A 106 0.71 1.02 -5.77
CA ASP A 106 -0.59 0.96 -5.09
C ASP A 106 -1.52 -0.06 -5.79
N LEU A 107 -1.41 -1.33 -5.38
CA LEU A 107 -2.21 -2.41 -5.94
C LEU A 107 -3.58 -2.51 -5.28
N SER A 108 -3.68 -2.09 -4.03
CA SER A 108 -4.92 -2.10 -3.27
C SER A 108 -5.92 -1.06 -3.82
N GLY A 109 -5.40 0.03 -4.39
CA GLY A 109 -6.14 1.18 -4.89
C GLY A 109 -6.70 2.06 -3.77
N ASP A 110 -6.11 2.01 -2.58
CA ASP A 110 -6.54 2.80 -1.41
C ASP A 110 -5.85 4.17 -1.34
N GLY A 111 -4.94 4.47 -2.27
CA GLY A 111 -4.23 5.74 -2.34
C GLY A 111 -3.08 5.84 -1.34
N LYS A 112 -2.63 4.71 -0.80
CA LYS A 112 -1.46 4.58 0.06
C LYS A 112 -0.62 3.37 -0.36
N LEU A 113 0.60 3.30 0.16
CA LEU A 113 1.49 2.15 -0.01
C LEU A 113 1.74 1.51 1.34
N ASP A 114 1.34 0.25 1.48
CA ASP A 114 1.79 -0.56 2.61
C ASP A 114 3.23 -1.07 2.40
N VAL A 115 3.85 -1.64 3.44
CA VAL A 115 5.21 -2.19 3.35
C VAL A 115 5.31 -3.30 2.29
N ALA A 116 4.26 -4.11 2.12
CA ALA A 116 4.27 -5.21 1.17
C ALA A 116 4.19 -4.71 -0.28
N GLU A 117 3.39 -3.69 -0.56
CA GLU A 117 3.34 -3.00 -1.86
C GLU A 117 4.72 -2.42 -2.18
N LEU A 118 5.31 -1.65 -1.26
CA LEU A 118 6.61 -1.05 -1.49
C LEU A 118 7.71 -2.09 -1.78
N PHE A 119 7.74 -3.20 -1.04
CA PHE A 119 8.78 -4.22 -1.21
C PHE A 119 8.52 -5.18 -2.38
N ILE A 120 7.29 -5.68 -2.52
CA ILE A 120 6.98 -6.71 -3.50
C ILE A 120 6.80 -6.08 -4.87
N MET A 121 6.07 -4.96 -4.96
CA MET A 121 5.85 -4.27 -6.23
C MET A 121 7.00 -3.31 -6.55
N GLY A 122 7.35 -2.43 -5.61
CA GLY A 122 8.37 -1.40 -5.84
C GLY A 122 9.78 -1.97 -5.99
N LEU A 123 10.22 -2.83 -5.06
CA LEU A 123 11.58 -3.38 -5.10
C LEU A 123 11.69 -4.65 -5.96
N ILE A 124 10.93 -5.71 -5.64
CA ILE A 124 11.11 -7.03 -6.28
C ILE A 124 10.59 -7.03 -7.71
N HIS A 125 9.31 -6.70 -7.92
CA HIS A 125 8.72 -6.70 -9.26
C HIS A 125 9.32 -5.61 -10.14
N GLY A 126 9.49 -4.39 -9.62
CA GLY A 126 10.15 -3.28 -10.30
C GLY A 126 11.57 -3.64 -10.76
N SER A 127 12.36 -4.31 -9.92
CA SER A 127 13.69 -4.78 -10.33
C SER A 127 13.62 -5.70 -11.55
N ARG A 128 12.62 -6.56 -11.68
CA ARG A 128 12.49 -7.47 -12.84
C ARG A 128 12.13 -6.73 -14.12
N GLU A 129 11.16 -5.81 -14.05
CA GLU A 129 10.73 -5.00 -15.19
C GLU A 129 11.88 -4.13 -15.73
N GLU A 130 12.75 -3.67 -14.83
CA GLU A 130 13.95 -2.91 -15.18
C GLU A 130 15.17 -3.78 -15.53
N GLN A 131 15.00 -5.09 -15.76
CA GLN A 131 16.10 -6.02 -16.06
C GLN A 131 17.21 -6.02 -15.00
N TYR A 132 16.81 -5.86 -13.75
CA TYR A 132 17.62 -5.93 -12.54
C TYR A 132 18.59 -4.76 -12.34
N LYS A 133 18.27 -3.54 -12.82
CA LYS A 133 19.07 -2.33 -12.58
C LYS A 133 19.39 -2.07 -11.10
N ASN A 134 18.43 -2.35 -10.21
CA ASN A 134 18.56 -2.13 -8.76
C ASN A 134 19.17 -3.33 -8.01
N ALA A 135 19.47 -4.40 -8.72
CA ALA A 135 20.17 -5.56 -8.20
C ALA A 135 21.57 -5.65 -8.82
N LYS A 136 22.41 -6.51 -8.27
CA LYS A 136 23.75 -6.74 -8.77
C LYS A 136 23.82 -8.10 -9.46
N LYS A 137 24.45 -8.14 -10.63
CA LYS A 137 24.91 -9.37 -11.29
C LYS A 137 26.31 -9.69 -10.78
N ILE A 138 26.53 -10.91 -10.28
CA ILE A 138 27.87 -11.47 -10.16
C ILE A 138 28.11 -12.33 -11.39
N ASP A 139 29.27 -12.16 -12.02
CA ASP A 139 29.74 -13.05 -13.10
C ASP A 139 30.32 -14.34 -12.53
#